data_AF-A0A9D6LJ11-F1
#
_entry.id   AF-A0A9D6LJ11-F1
#
_cell.length_a   1.000
_cell.length_b   1.000
_cell.length_c   1.000
_cell.angle_alpha   90.00
_cell.angle_beta   90.00
_cell.angle_gamma   90.00
#
_symmetry.space_group_name_H-M   'P 1'
#
loop_
_entity.id
_entity.type
_entity.pdbx_description
1 polymer ?
#
loop_
_entity_poly.entity_id
_entity_poly.type
_entity_poly.pdbx_seq_one_letter_code
_entity_poly.pdbx_strand_id
1 'polypeptide(L)' 'MPWVQLKGYWLEAVGFNIDTRIQVRVMKGCLVLTVITEPQEE' A
#
# COMPACT_ATOMS: atom_id res chain seq x y z
N MET A 1 -7.21 -17.64 9.15
CA MET A 1 -6.69 -16.26 9.20
C MET A 1 -7.23 -15.48 8.01
N PRO A 2 -7.68 -14.23 8.18
CA PRO A 2 -8.11 -13.41 7.05
C PRO A 2 -6.91 -13.03 6.17
N TRP A 3 -7.11 -13.04 4.85
CA TRP A 3 -6.11 -12.66 3.86
C TRP A 3 -6.75 -11.80 2.76
N VAL A 4 -5.96 -10.89 2.20
CA VAL A 4 -6.35 -10.01 1.09
C VAL A 4 -5.29 -10.15 0.01
N GLN A 5 -5.72 -10.33 -1.25
CA GLN A 5 -4.83 -10.36 -2.40
C GLN A 5 -5.20 -9.24 -3.36
N LEU A 6 -4.23 -8.38 -3.66
CA LEU A 6 -4.34 -7.32 -4.65
C LEU A 6 -3.70 -7.81 -5.96
N LYS A 7 -4.38 -7.62 -7.09
CA LYS A 7 -3.89 -8.01 -8.42
C LYS A 7 -4.10 -6.88 -9.41
N GLY A 8 -3.16 -6.73 -10.34
CA GLY A 8 -3.29 -5.86 -11.50
C GLY A 8 -2.03 -5.03 -11.76
N TYR A 9 -1.69 -4.87 -13.04
CA TYR A 9 -0.54 -4.07 -13.49
C TYR A 9 -0.64 -2.59 -13.07
N TRP A 10 -1.85 -2.10 -12.80
CA TRP A 10 -2.06 -0.72 -12.34
C TRP A 10 -1.44 -0.44 -10.96
N LEU A 11 -1.18 -1.47 -10.14
CA LEU A 11 -0.58 -1.31 -8.82
C LEU A 11 0.84 -0.73 -8.92
N GLU A 12 1.63 -1.17 -9.89
CA GLU A 12 2.96 -0.61 -10.15
C GLU A 12 2.86 0.87 -10.57
N ALA A 13 1.88 1.21 -11.40
CA ALA A 13 1.64 2.58 -11.86
C ALA A 13 1.26 3.55 -10.72
N VAL A 14 0.73 3.03 -9.61
CA VAL A 14 0.42 3.80 -8.39
C VAL A 14 1.44 3.59 -7.27
N GLY A 15 2.61 3.01 -7.59
CA GLY A 15 3.76 2.91 -6.69
C GLY A 15 3.78 1.65 -5.79
N PHE A 16 2.86 0.71 -5.95
CA PHE A 16 2.87 -0.56 -5.22
C PHE A 16 3.69 -1.62 -5.98
N ASN A 17 5.01 -1.41 -6.03
CA ASN A 17 5.97 -2.35 -6.62
C ASN A 17 6.32 -3.49 -5.64
N ILE A 18 6.94 -4.55 -6.15
CA ILE A 18 7.54 -5.61 -5.31
C ILE A 18 8.50 -4.97 -4.30
N ASP A 19 8.49 -5.48 -3.07
CA ASP A 19 9.30 -5.00 -1.93
C ASP A 19 9.05 -3.53 -1.49
N THR A 20 8.02 -2.88 -2.02
CA THR A 20 7.64 -1.53 -1.58
C THR A 20 7.11 -1.57 -0.15
N ARG A 21 7.67 -0.73 0.72
CA ARG A 21 7.18 -0.55 2.08
C ARG A 21 5.81 0.13 2.05
N ILE A 22 4.84 -0.50 2.71
CA ILE A 22 3.49 0.04 2.86
C ILE A 22 3.18 0.33 4.32
N GLN A 23 2.39 1.37 4.55
CA GLN A 23 1.74 1.64 5.82
C GLN A 23 0.32 1.08 5.76
N VAL A 24 -0.06 0.34 6.80
CA VAL A 24 -1.41 -0.20 6.96
C VAL A 24 -2.07 0.48 8.14
N ARG A 25 -3.27 1.03 7.93
CA ARG A 25 -4.12 1.60 8.98
C ARG A 25 -5.44 0.85 9.03
N VAL A 26 -5.80 0.40 10.23
CA VAL A 26 -7.08 -0.27 10.49
C VAL A 26 -8.00 0.71 11.20
N MET A 27 -9.17 0.94 10.62
CA MET A 27 -10.25 1.76 11.18
C MET A 27 -11.52 0.91 11.25
N LYS A 28 -12.51 1.32 12.04
CA LYS A 28 -13.78 0.58 12.13
C LYS A 28 -14.42 0.49 10.74
N GLY A 29 -14.46 -0.73 10.17
CA GLY A 29 -15.03 -1.00 8.84
C GLY A 29 -14.13 -0.63 7.65
N CYS A 30 -12.87 -0.22 7.86
CA CYS A 30 -12.00 0.22 6.78
C CYS A 30 -10.54 -0.22 6.99
N LEU A 31 -9.89 -0.66 5.90
CA LEU A 31 -8.47 -0.97 5.85
C LEU A 31 -7.83 -0.03 4.81
N VAL A 32 -6.93 0.84 5.24
CA VAL A 32 -6.24 1.80 4.37
C VAL A 32 -4.79 1.34 4.17
N LEU A 33 -4.38 1.18 2.92
CA LEU A 33 -3.01 0.85 2.53
C LEU A 33 -2.43 2.01 1.75
N THR A 34 -1.27 2.50 2.17
CA THR A 34 -0.55 3.58 1.48
C THR A 34 0.92 3.21 1.31
N VAL A 35 1.50 3.59 0.19
CA VAL A 35 2.94 3.48 -0.04
C VAL A 35 3.65 4.45 0.90
N ILE A 36 4.69 3.98 1.58
CA ILE A 36 5.59 4.86 2.31
C ILE A 36 6.57 5.41 1.30
N THR A 37 6.29 6.60 0.77
CA THR A 37 7.31 7.39 0.09
C THR A 37 8.21 7.97 1.19
N GLU A 38 9.52 7.72 1.09
CA GLU A 38 10.48 8.52 1.85
C GLU A 38 10.18 9.99 1.50
N PRO A 39 9.91 10.86 2.49
CA PRO A 39 9.73 12.27 2.19
C PRO A 39 11.04 12.75 1.56
N GLN A 40 10.98 13.17 0.29
CA GLN A 40 12.03 14.02 -0.25
C GLN A 40 12.01 15.29 0.59
N GLU A 41 13.07 15.50 1.38
CA GLU A 41 13.38 16.83 1.92
C GLU A 41 13.55 17.77 0.73
N GLU A 42 12.61 18.69 0.54
CA GLU A 42 12.76 19.91 -0.28
C GLU A 42 13.30 21.06 0.60
#